data_AF-A0A514WXN5-F1
#
_entry.id   AF-A0A514WXN5-F1
#
_cell.length_a   1.000
_cell.length_b   1.000
_cell.length_c   1.000
_cell.angle_alpha   90.00
_cell.angle_beta   90.00
_cell.angle_gamma   90.00
#
_symmetry.space_group_name_H-M   'P 1'
#
loop_
_entity.id
_entity.type
_entity.pdbx_description
1 polymer ?
#
loop_
_entity_poly.entity_id
_entity_poly.type
_entity_poly.pdbx_seq_one_letter_code
_entity_poly.pdbx_strand_id
1 'polypeptide(L)'
;MRAIFIFTVFTLSVASSLFLTAEKAYGWGFGGDSKTKISDKIITDSLVRNLSCNNISTAAIYAAIRDDAFDEVRNIPTENWAFNSGGFPIANCWALSSTQRMFSYLARYNESSVDHSEEQTRKVLNMIRRSEPSLDYDHPEKVREFPLRNYEVFKLSENSLGQGYFKGGQNLWTDMANGISGETGKVRRFKGEVEYNQSFRFFRFGNIGMGAGSGARDQGTNVETANQLMRNLSGKRLTLINLRVDQTTQHVVMAKSFTKDASGVIRFTVYDSNQPVRDQSVIFDPTSQQFYAPTVLGTNAALGTFIVSEDERGDFERALLKHYQAVCK
;
A
#
# COMPACT_ATOMS: atom_id res chain seq x y z
N MET A 1 -38.62 1.63 -23.03
CA MET A 1 -37.21 1.97 -22.69
C MET A 1 -37.06 2.78 -21.39
N ARG A 2 -37.88 3.81 -21.10
CA ARG A 2 -37.78 4.56 -19.82
C ARG A 2 -38.13 3.77 -18.55
N ALA A 3 -39.03 2.78 -18.63
CA ALA A 3 -39.40 1.96 -17.48
C ALA A 3 -38.32 0.97 -17.02
N ILE A 4 -37.46 0.50 -17.94
CA ILE A 4 -36.37 -0.43 -17.63
C ILE A 4 -35.25 0.29 -16.87
N PHE A 5 -34.97 1.54 -17.22
CA PHE A 5 -33.91 2.33 -16.58
C PHE A 5 -34.22 2.71 -15.11
N ILE A 6 -35.50 2.94 -14.79
CA ILE A 6 -35.93 3.24 -13.41
C ILE A 6 -35.84 1.98 -12.54
N PHE A 7 -36.12 0.81 -13.09
CA PHE A 7 -36.04 -0.45 -12.36
C PHE A 7 -34.59 -0.82 -12.00
N THR A 8 -33.63 -0.60 -12.90
CA THR A 8 -32.20 -0.89 -12.64
C THR A 8 -31.59 0.03 -11.58
N VAL A 9 -31.97 1.31 -11.56
CA VAL A 9 -31.49 2.28 -10.55
C VAL A 9 -32.09 1.99 -9.16
N PHE A 10 -33.32 1.49 -9.10
CA PHE A 10 -33.96 1.11 -7.83
C PHE A 10 -33.37 -0.18 -7.23
N THR A 11 -33.01 -1.18 -8.06
CA THR A 11 -32.37 -2.42 -7.57
C THR A 11 -30.95 -2.20 -7.04
N LEU A 12 -30.20 -1.23 -7.58
CA LEU A 12 -28.85 -0.89 -7.10
C LEU A 12 -28.86 -0.12 -5.77
N SER A 13 -29.92 0.63 -5.49
CA SER A 13 -30.08 1.40 -4.24
C SER A 13 -30.64 0.56 -3.09
N VAL A 14 -31.43 -0.48 -3.37
CA VAL A 14 -31.88 -1.46 -2.34
C VAL A 14 -30.78 -2.46 -1.98
N ALA A 15 -29.87 -2.80 -2.91
CA ALA A 15 -28.72 -3.65 -2.59
C ALA A 15 -27.72 -2.95 -1.66
N SER A 16 -27.52 -1.63 -1.80
CA SER A 16 -26.58 -0.87 -0.96
C SER A 16 -27.11 -0.56 0.44
N SER A 17 -28.42 -0.55 0.66
CA SER A 17 -29.01 -0.41 2.01
C SER A 17 -29.04 -1.73 2.80
N LEU A 18 -29.04 -2.89 2.14
CA LEU A 18 -28.99 -4.20 2.81
C LEU A 18 -27.59 -4.61 3.28
N PHE A 19 -26.52 -4.10 2.65
CA PHE A 19 -25.14 -4.30 3.14
C PHE A 19 -24.82 -3.45 4.38
N LEU A 20 -25.53 -2.36 4.62
CA LEU A 20 -25.33 -1.49 5.81
C LEU A 20 -26.09 -1.95 7.07
N THR A 21 -26.98 -2.95 6.95
CA THR A 21 -27.73 -3.50 8.10
C THR A 21 -27.22 -4.87 8.56
N ALA A 22 -26.44 -5.58 7.75
CA ALA A 22 -25.83 -6.85 8.16
C ALA A 22 -24.69 -6.68 9.19
N GLU A 23 -24.03 -5.52 9.22
CA GLU A 23 -23.00 -5.22 10.23
C GLU A 23 -23.57 -4.86 11.62
N LYS A 24 -24.89 -4.62 11.73
CA LYS A 24 -25.54 -4.29 13.02
C LYS A 24 -26.24 -5.45 13.72
N ALA A 25 -26.27 -6.66 13.14
CA ALA A 25 -26.99 -7.81 13.69
C ALA A 25 -26.09 -8.89 14.33
N TYR A 26 -24.77 -8.71 14.37
CA TYR A 26 -23.83 -9.67 15.00
C TYR A 26 -23.40 -9.33 16.43
N GLY A 27 -24.07 -8.39 17.06
CA GLY A 27 -24.03 -8.25 18.51
C GLY A 27 -25.44 -8.45 19.00
N TRP A 28 -25.72 -9.59 19.64
CA TRP A 28 -26.57 -9.74 20.83
C TRP A 28 -26.80 -11.24 21.10
N GLY A 29 -26.28 -11.68 22.25
CA GLY A 29 -26.76 -12.88 22.96
C GLY A 29 -25.95 -14.15 22.76
N PHE A 30 -24.92 -14.35 23.59
CA PHE A 30 -24.94 -15.43 24.59
C PHE A 30 -24.08 -14.99 25.78
N GLY A 31 -24.75 -14.83 26.92
CA GLY A 31 -24.12 -14.54 28.19
C GLY A 31 -23.26 -15.71 28.64
N GLY A 32 -21.98 -15.42 28.80
CA GLY A 32 -21.11 -16.08 29.75
C GLY A 32 -20.28 -14.97 30.37
N ASP A 33 -20.44 -14.74 31.68
CA ASP A 33 -19.52 -13.93 32.48
C ASP A 33 -18.16 -14.63 32.52
N SER A 34 -17.45 -14.62 31.40
CA SER A 34 -16.01 -14.70 31.41
C SER A 34 -15.55 -13.31 31.76
N LYS A 35 -15.02 -13.13 32.98
CA LYS A 35 -14.13 -12.01 33.27
C LYS A 35 -12.97 -12.11 32.29
N THR A 36 -13.11 -11.51 31.11
CA THR A 36 -12.06 -11.40 30.12
C THR A 36 -10.94 -10.67 30.84
N LYS A 37 -9.89 -11.41 31.19
CA LYS A 37 -8.73 -10.88 31.88
C LYS A 37 -8.20 -9.75 31.00
N ILE A 38 -8.45 -8.51 31.43
CA ILE A 38 -7.93 -7.31 30.78
C ILE A 38 -6.42 -7.51 30.76
N SER A 39 -5.87 -7.75 29.57
CA SER A 39 -4.45 -8.01 29.40
C SER A 39 -3.76 -6.66 29.44
N ASP A 40 -3.14 -6.33 30.57
CA ASP A 40 -2.30 -5.11 30.73
C ASP A 40 -1.04 -5.13 29.82
N LYS A 41 -0.97 -6.09 28.90
CA LYS A 41 0.07 -6.18 27.89
C LYS A 41 0.02 -4.96 26.98
N ILE A 42 1.20 -4.36 26.83
CA ILE A 42 1.47 -3.25 25.92
C ILE A 42 2.42 -3.76 24.85
N ILE A 43 2.08 -3.50 23.58
CA ILE A 43 2.88 -3.88 22.42
C ILE A 43 3.70 -2.67 21.97
N THR A 44 5.00 -2.89 21.79
CA THR A 44 5.90 -1.98 21.08
C THR A 44 6.72 -2.81 20.10
N ASP A 45 6.72 -2.40 18.84
CA ASP A 45 7.49 -3.01 17.77
C ASP A 45 8.05 -1.92 16.84
N SER A 46 8.52 -2.32 15.65
CA SER A 46 9.05 -1.38 14.66
C SER A 46 7.98 -0.46 14.04
N LEU A 47 6.70 -0.84 14.03
CA LEU A 47 5.62 -0.01 13.50
C LEU A 47 4.93 0.80 14.60
N VAL A 48 4.58 0.19 15.73
CA VAL A 48 3.78 0.79 16.81
C VAL A 48 4.56 0.96 18.11
N ARG A 49 4.15 1.92 18.92
CA ARG A 49 4.63 2.13 20.29
C ARG A 49 3.45 2.24 21.24
N ASN A 50 3.57 1.58 22.39
CA ASN A 50 2.60 1.65 23.47
C ASN A 50 1.16 1.24 23.08
N LEU A 51 1.00 0.27 22.17
CA LEU A 51 -0.32 -0.22 21.77
C LEU A 51 -0.91 -1.12 22.88
N SER A 52 -2.02 -0.70 23.49
CA SER A 52 -2.69 -1.46 24.55
C SER A 52 -3.50 -2.65 24.00
N CYS A 53 -3.40 -3.81 24.65
CA CYS A 53 -4.22 -4.99 24.35
C CYS A 53 -5.69 -4.89 24.80
N ASN A 54 -6.07 -3.86 25.55
CA ASN A 54 -7.39 -3.77 26.18
C ASN A 54 -8.53 -3.45 25.21
N ASN A 55 -8.23 -2.80 24.09
CA ASN A 55 -9.22 -2.46 23.06
C ASN A 55 -8.55 -2.29 21.68
N ILE A 56 -8.01 -3.38 21.14
CA ILE A 56 -7.38 -3.33 19.81
C ILE A 56 -8.42 -3.06 18.74
N SER A 57 -8.19 -1.98 18.00
CA SER A 57 -8.92 -1.60 16.80
C SER A 57 -7.94 -1.01 15.78
N THR A 58 -8.36 -0.92 14.52
CA THR A 58 -7.58 -0.22 13.48
C THR A 58 -7.24 1.21 13.88
N ALA A 59 -8.18 1.94 14.48
CA ALA A 59 -7.96 3.30 14.96
C ALA A 59 -6.89 3.37 16.07
N ALA A 60 -6.92 2.43 17.03
CA ALA A 60 -5.91 2.33 18.07
C ALA A 60 -4.53 1.99 17.50
N ILE A 61 -4.46 1.11 16.50
CA ILE A 61 -3.21 0.77 15.81
C ILE A 61 -2.62 2.03 15.14
N TYR A 62 -3.42 2.78 14.36
CA TYR A 62 -2.97 4.02 13.71
C TYR A 62 -2.49 5.07 14.71
N ALA A 63 -3.21 5.25 15.82
CA ALA A 63 -2.81 6.18 16.87
C ALA A 63 -1.47 5.78 17.53
N ALA A 64 -1.19 4.47 17.60
CA ALA A 64 0.04 3.93 18.15
C ALA A 64 1.20 3.83 17.14
N ILE A 65 0.98 4.04 15.83
CA ILE A 65 2.06 4.04 14.84
C ILE A 65 3.11 5.07 15.28
N ARG A 66 4.40 4.71 15.23
CA ARG A 66 5.49 5.58 15.65
C ARG A 66 5.66 6.74 14.68
N ASP A 67 6.21 7.86 15.15
CA ASP A 67 6.44 9.03 14.30
C ASP A 67 7.55 8.79 13.26
N ASP A 68 8.49 7.91 13.57
CA ASP A 68 9.58 7.44 12.69
C ASP A 68 9.22 6.18 11.89
N ALA A 69 7.96 5.72 11.93
CA ALA A 69 7.55 4.45 11.33
C ALA A 69 7.78 4.39 9.82
N PHE A 70 7.67 5.54 9.16
CA PHE A 70 7.73 5.71 7.70
C PHE A 70 8.96 6.51 7.25
N ASP A 71 10.02 6.53 8.05
CA ASP A 71 11.27 7.18 7.71
C ASP A 71 11.88 6.61 6.41
N GLU A 72 12.63 7.43 5.67
CA GLU A 72 13.26 7.04 4.41
C GLU A 72 14.27 5.89 4.56
N VAL A 73 14.88 5.71 5.74
CA VAL A 73 15.75 4.55 6.01
C VAL A 73 15.01 3.21 5.96
N ARG A 74 13.68 3.24 5.94
CA ARG A 74 12.79 2.07 5.82
C ARG A 74 12.14 1.97 4.44
N ASN A 75 12.60 2.76 3.48
CA ASN A 75 12.19 2.61 2.09
C ASN A 75 12.75 1.30 1.53
N ILE A 76 11.86 0.52 0.92
CA ILE A 76 12.08 -0.84 0.48
C ILE A 76 11.16 -1.08 -0.75
N PRO A 77 11.72 -1.40 -1.94
CA PRO A 77 13.13 -1.53 -2.26
C PRO A 77 13.85 -0.19 -2.41
N THR A 78 15.14 -0.14 -2.06
CA THR A 78 16.05 1.01 -2.24
C THR A 78 16.68 1.06 -3.65
N GLU A 79 16.39 0.08 -4.49
CA GLU A 79 16.79 0.04 -5.89
C GLU A 79 15.54 0.00 -6.77
N ASN A 80 15.49 0.85 -7.77
CA ASN A 80 14.42 0.81 -8.76
C ASN A 80 14.63 -0.42 -9.64
N TRP A 81 13.79 -1.44 -9.49
CA TRP A 81 13.76 -2.55 -10.42
C TRP A 81 13.14 -2.05 -11.71
N ALA A 82 13.96 -1.69 -12.69
CA ALA A 82 13.46 -1.29 -14.01
C ALA A 82 12.51 -2.38 -14.54
N PHE A 83 11.23 -2.02 -14.69
CA PHE A 83 10.19 -2.89 -15.23
C PHE A 83 10.48 -3.11 -16.71
N ASN A 84 10.77 -4.35 -17.09
CA ASN A 84 11.19 -4.72 -18.44
C ASN A 84 10.02 -5.23 -19.31
N SER A 85 8.83 -5.35 -18.74
CA SER A 85 7.63 -5.89 -19.39
C SER A 85 7.07 -5.05 -20.55
N GLY A 86 7.65 -3.89 -20.88
CA GLY A 86 7.13 -2.98 -21.91
C GLY A 86 5.78 -2.35 -21.55
N GLY A 87 5.33 -2.48 -20.29
CA GLY A 87 4.11 -1.86 -19.77
C GLY A 87 4.20 -0.33 -19.71
N PHE A 88 3.05 0.31 -19.48
CA PHE A 88 2.98 1.77 -19.36
C PHE A 88 3.86 2.27 -18.19
N PRO A 89 4.78 3.24 -18.38
CA PRO A 89 5.70 3.70 -17.35
C PRO A 89 5.04 4.09 -16.01
N ILE A 90 3.82 4.64 -16.06
CA ILE A 90 3.01 4.97 -14.88
C ILE A 90 2.62 3.73 -14.05
N ALA A 91 2.39 2.58 -14.69
CA ALA A 91 2.05 1.33 -14.00
C ALA A 91 3.22 0.83 -13.15
N ASN A 92 4.45 1.07 -13.60
CA ASN A 92 5.67 0.72 -12.87
C ASN A 92 5.78 1.55 -11.58
N CYS A 93 5.60 2.86 -11.69
CA CYS A 93 5.65 3.80 -10.56
C CYS A 93 4.53 3.50 -9.55
N TRP A 94 3.34 3.16 -10.04
CA TRP A 94 2.22 2.70 -9.22
C TRP A 94 2.55 1.40 -8.47
N ALA A 95 3.05 0.39 -9.17
CA ALA A 95 3.35 -0.91 -8.59
C ALA A 95 4.40 -0.82 -7.47
N LEU A 96 5.46 -0.04 -7.69
CA LEU A 96 6.51 0.20 -6.71
C LEU A 96 6.00 1.00 -5.51
N SER A 97 5.24 2.09 -5.73
CA SER A 97 4.63 2.87 -4.64
C SER A 97 3.62 2.05 -3.82
N SER A 98 2.84 1.19 -4.48
CA SER A 98 1.91 0.28 -3.82
C SER A 98 2.65 -0.76 -2.97
N THR A 99 3.73 -1.33 -3.52
CA THR A 99 4.60 -2.27 -2.80
C THR A 99 5.22 -1.59 -1.58
N GLN A 100 5.77 -0.39 -1.73
CA GLN A 100 6.32 0.38 -0.62
C GLN A 100 5.28 0.58 0.49
N ARG A 101 4.04 0.95 0.14
CA ARG A 101 2.95 1.11 1.12
C ARG A 101 2.66 -0.18 1.87
N MET A 102 2.62 -1.31 1.16
CA MET A 102 2.44 -2.63 1.77
C MET A 102 3.56 -2.91 2.78
N PHE A 103 4.82 -2.70 2.41
CA PHE A 103 5.97 -2.91 3.30
C PHE A 103 5.93 -2.01 4.51
N SER A 104 5.64 -0.72 4.33
CA SER A 104 5.52 0.24 5.43
C SER A 104 4.47 -0.17 6.48
N TYR A 105 3.41 -0.87 6.09
CA TYR A 105 2.42 -1.39 7.05
C TYR A 105 2.73 -2.80 7.56
N LEU A 106 3.13 -3.72 6.70
CA LEU A 106 3.13 -5.14 7.02
C LEU A 106 4.49 -5.70 7.42
N ALA A 107 5.58 -4.99 7.16
CA ALA A 107 6.91 -5.43 7.59
C ALA A 107 7.14 -5.14 9.08
N ARG A 108 7.83 -6.04 9.78
CA ARG A 108 8.36 -5.85 11.13
C ARG A 108 9.87 -6.01 11.12
N TYR A 109 10.56 -4.89 11.31
CA TYR A 109 12.01 -4.78 11.27
C TYR A 109 12.64 -5.20 12.60
N ASN A 110 13.90 -5.64 12.52
CA ASN A 110 14.78 -5.93 13.66
C ASN A 110 14.26 -7.03 14.60
N GLU A 111 13.57 -8.01 14.02
CA GLU A 111 13.09 -9.18 14.74
C GLU A 111 14.20 -10.24 14.88
N SER A 112 14.40 -10.77 16.07
CA SER A 112 15.48 -11.73 16.39
C SER A 112 15.27 -13.14 15.83
N SER A 113 14.08 -13.43 15.30
CA SER A 113 13.63 -14.73 14.79
C SER A 113 13.18 -14.64 13.33
N VAL A 114 14.00 -14.01 12.48
CA VAL A 114 13.69 -13.92 11.05
C VAL A 114 13.99 -15.27 10.40
N ASP A 115 12.93 -15.94 9.98
CA ASP A 115 13.03 -17.13 9.14
C ASP A 115 13.25 -16.67 7.69
N HIS A 116 14.47 -16.80 7.18
CA HIS A 116 14.77 -16.59 5.76
C HIS A 116 14.43 -17.84 4.94
N SER A 117 13.23 -18.40 5.16
CA SER A 117 12.77 -19.55 4.40
C SER A 117 12.28 -19.14 3.00
N GLU A 118 12.48 -20.01 2.03
CA GLU A 118 11.88 -19.85 0.70
C GLU A 118 10.35 -19.70 0.77
N GLU A 119 9.70 -20.31 1.76
CA GLU A 119 8.27 -20.18 2.01
C GLU A 119 7.87 -18.75 2.38
N GLN A 120 8.60 -18.11 3.29
CA GLN A 120 8.37 -16.71 3.63
C GLN A 120 8.58 -15.81 2.40
N THR A 121 9.63 -16.05 1.62
CA THR A 121 9.87 -15.31 0.37
C THR A 121 8.71 -15.49 -0.61
N ARG A 122 8.25 -16.73 -0.87
CA ARG A 122 7.08 -17.03 -1.72
C ARG A 122 5.83 -16.31 -1.23
N LYS A 123 5.59 -16.29 0.08
CA LYS A 123 4.44 -15.61 0.69
C LYS A 123 4.48 -14.10 0.50
N VAL A 124 5.61 -13.46 0.75
CA VAL A 124 5.76 -12.00 0.52
C VAL A 124 5.57 -11.68 -0.95
N LEU A 125 6.12 -12.49 -1.84
CA LEU A 125 5.93 -12.33 -3.28
C LEU A 125 4.46 -12.48 -3.70
N ASN A 126 3.72 -13.45 -3.14
CA ASN A 126 2.27 -13.58 -3.32
C ASN A 126 1.52 -12.31 -2.90
N MET A 127 1.91 -11.74 -1.75
CA MET A 127 1.34 -10.49 -1.24
C MET A 127 1.62 -9.30 -2.15
N ILE A 128 2.84 -9.21 -2.69
CA ILE A 128 3.22 -8.19 -3.67
C ILE A 128 2.35 -8.34 -4.91
N ARG A 129 2.34 -9.50 -5.58
CA ARG A 129 1.56 -9.70 -6.82
C ARG A 129 0.04 -9.69 -6.63
N ARG A 130 -0.44 -9.80 -5.38
CA ARG A 130 -1.86 -9.93 -5.02
C ARG A 130 -2.52 -11.19 -5.59
N SER A 131 -1.73 -12.25 -5.72
CA SER A 131 -2.19 -13.55 -6.20
C SER A 131 -1.34 -14.70 -5.65
N GLU A 132 -1.96 -15.87 -5.61
CA GLU A 132 -1.34 -17.14 -5.26
C GLU A 132 -1.31 -18.03 -6.52
N PRO A 133 -0.11 -18.41 -7.00
CA PRO A 133 0.01 -19.32 -8.11
C PRO A 133 -0.30 -20.73 -7.63
N SER A 134 -1.05 -21.48 -8.42
CA SER A 134 -1.27 -22.90 -8.20
C SER A 134 -1.15 -23.62 -9.54
N LEU A 135 -0.65 -24.85 -9.51
CA LEU A 135 -0.56 -25.69 -10.70
C LEU A 135 -1.97 -25.95 -11.21
N ASP A 136 -2.15 -25.79 -12.52
CA ASP A 136 -3.40 -26.21 -13.17
C ASP A 136 -3.46 -27.74 -13.17
N TYR A 137 -4.45 -28.31 -12.49
CA TYR A 137 -4.62 -29.76 -12.42
C TYR A 137 -4.83 -30.41 -13.80
N ASP A 138 -5.43 -29.67 -14.74
CA ASP A 138 -5.71 -30.16 -16.10
C ASP A 138 -4.51 -29.95 -17.05
N HIS A 139 -3.59 -29.07 -16.67
CA HIS A 139 -2.43 -28.66 -17.46
C HIS A 139 -1.24 -28.38 -16.53
N PRO A 140 -0.56 -29.39 -15.98
CA PRO A 140 0.49 -29.21 -14.97
C PRO A 140 1.68 -28.37 -15.45
N GLU A 141 1.79 -28.11 -16.76
CA GLU A 141 2.73 -27.16 -17.37
C GLU A 141 2.30 -25.69 -17.27
N LYS A 142 1.04 -25.41 -16.88
CA LYS A 142 0.44 -24.08 -16.74
C LYS A 142 0.26 -23.72 -15.27
N VAL A 143 0.61 -22.50 -14.93
CA VAL A 143 0.37 -21.91 -13.62
C VAL A 143 -0.90 -21.06 -13.70
N ARG A 144 -1.89 -21.38 -12.86
CA ARG A 144 -3.07 -20.52 -12.66
C ARG A 144 -2.81 -19.59 -11.48
N GLU A 145 -3.20 -18.33 -11.63
CA GLU A 145 -3.10 -17.32 -10.56
C GLU A 145 -4.47 -17.12 -9.92
N PHE A 146 -4.56 -17.30 -8.60
CA PHE A 146 -5.77 -17.07 -7.82
C PHE A 146 -5.65 -15.76 -7.04
N PRO A 147 -6.74 -14.98 -6.86
CA PRO A 147 -6.69 -13.80 -6.00
C PRO A 147 -6.19 -14.14 -4.60
N LEU A 148 -5.23 -13.36 -4.10
CA LEU A 148 -4.71 -13.52 -2.74
C LEU A 148 -5.85 -13.40 -1.73
N ARG A 149 -5.97 -14.37 -0.83
CA ARG A 149 -7.08 -14.39 0.14
C ARG A 149 -6.82 -13.52 1.36
N ASN A 150 -5.58 -13.48 1.84
CA ASN A 150 -5.22 -12.74 3.04
C ASN A 150 -3.83 -12.12 2.94
N TYR A 151 -3.72 -10.91 3.45
CA TYR A 151 -2.45 -10.29 3.80
C TYR A 151 -2.04 -10.65 5.20
N GLU A 152 -0.73 -10.70 5.44
CA GLU A 152 -0.17 -11.03 6.73
C GLU A 152 1.05 -10.16 7.04
N VAL A 153 1.23 -9.85 8.33
CA VAL A 153 2.43 -9.20 8.83
C VAL A 153 3.60 -10.18 8.71
N PHE A 154 4.76 -9.70 8.25
CA PHE A 154 5.95 -10.50 8.04
C PHE A 154 7.18 -9.81 8.65
N LYS A 155 8.20 -10.61 9.01
CA LYS A 155 9.40 -10.14 9.70
C LYS A 155 10.54 -9.90 8.72
N LEU A 156 11.34 -8.87 8.95
CA LEU A 156 12.52 -8.51 8.17
C LEU A 156 13.73 -8.38 9.09
N SER A 157 14.88 -8.90 8.64
CA SER A 157 16.16 -8.71 9.32
C SER A 157 16.72 -7.32 9.04
N GLU A 158 17.45 -6.75 9.99
CA GLU A 158 18.06 -5.41 9.90
C GLU A 158 18.93 -5.25 8.64
N ASN A 159 19.53 -6.34 8.16
CA ASN A 159 20.38 -6.38 6.96
C ASN A 159 19.63 -6.22 5.62
N SER A 160 18.29 -6.29 5.63
CA SER A 160 17.47 -6.10 4.42
C SER A 160 17.29 -4.64 4.00
N LEU A 161 17.57 -3.69 4.89
CA LEU A 161 17.28 -2.26 4.73
C LEU A 161 18.32 -1.46 3.90
N GLY A 162 19.49 -2.01 3.62
CA GLY A 162 20.49 -1.28 2.82
C GLY A 162 21.83 -1.96 2.56
N GLN A 163 22.17 -3.05 3.25
CA GLN A 163 23.50 -3.69 3.13
C GLN A 163 23.49 -5.08 2.51
N GLY A 164 22.36 -5.79 2.51
CA GLY A 164 22.28 -7.18 2.04
C GLY A 164 22.65 -7.36 0.56
N TYR A 165 22.33 -6.37 -0.29
CA TYR A 165 22.65 -6.42 -1.72
C TYR A 165 24.17 -6.36 -1.99
N PHE A 166 24.91 -5.54 -1.22
CA PHE A 166 26.35 -5.33 -1.42
C PHE A 166 27.25 -6.34 -0.71
N LYS A 167 26.74 -7.06 0.30
CA LYS A 167 27.52 -8.02 1.10
C LYS A 167 27.37 -9.49 0.68
N GLY A 168 26.70 -9.77 -0.44
CA GLY A 168 26.63 -11.12 -1.02
C GLY A 168 25.87 -12.15 -0.18
N GLY A 169 25.10 -11.73 0.83
CA GLY A 169 24.25 -12.61 1.63
C GLY A 169 22.89 -12.83 0.97
N GLN A 170 22.41 -14.07 0.95
CA GLN A 170 21.00 -14.37 0.65
C GLN A 170 20.11 -13.66 1.68
N ASN A 171 19.16 -12.89 1.18
CA ASN A 171 18.16 -12.20 1.96
C ASN A 171 16.91 -12.05 1.07
N LEU A 172 15.77 -11.69 1.66
CA LEU A 172 14.51 -11.56 0.93
C LEU A 172 14.65 -10.74 -0.37
N TRP A 173 15.48 -9.70 -0.36
CA TRP A 173 15.68 -8.83 -1.51
C TRP A 173 16.55 -9.46 -2.60
N THR A 174 17.66 -10.08 -2.22
CA THR A 174 18.49 -10.88 -3.14
C THR A 174 17.65 -12.00 -3.78
N ASP A 175 16.81 -12.67 -3.00
CA ASP A 175 15.97 -13.78 -3.47
C ASP A 175 14.84 -13.31 -4.39
N MET A 176 14.27 -12.14 -4.12
CA MET A 176 13.29 -11.54 -5.02
C MET A 176 13.90 -11.07 -6.34
N ALA A 177 15.12 -10.53 -6.30
CA ALA A 177 15.83 -10.04 -7.49
C ALA A 177 16.35 -11.19 -8.36
N ASN A 178 17.00 -12.18 -7.75
CA ASN A 178 17.68 -13.27 -8.46
C ASN A 178 16.79 -14.49 -8.70
N GLY A 179 15.67 -14.58 -7.96
CA GLY A 179 14.78 -15.74 -7.95
C GLY A 179 15.21 -16.80 -6.95
N ILE A 180 14.26 -17.67 -6.59
CA ILE A 180 14.51 -18.86 -5.76
C ILE A 180 14.24 -20.11 -6.59
N SER A 181 14.81 -21.23 -6.17
CA SER A 181 14.47 -22.54 -6.74
C SER A 181 12.98 -22.81 -6.54
N GLY A 182 12.25 -23.02 -7.63
CA GLY A 182 10.86 -23.48 -7.57
C GLY A 182 10.79 -24.94 -7.15
N GLU A 183 9.58 -25.41 -6.82
CA GLU A 183 9.30 -26.81 -6.46
C GLU A 183 9.74 -27.82 -7.55
N THR A 184 9.89 -27.36 -8.79
CA THR A 184 10.34 -28.14 -9.96
C THR A 184 11.85 -28.09 -10.20
N GLY A 185 12.63 -27.48 -9.30
CA GLY A 185 14.07 -27.27 -9.47
C GLY A 185 14.45 -26.18 -10.48
N LYS A 186 13.48 -25.55 -11.16
CA LYS A 186 13.71 -24.38 -12.01
C LYS A 186 13.76 -23.11 -11.16
N VAL A 187 14.79 -22.28 -11.35
CA VAL A 187 14.85 -20.96 -10.72
C VAL A 187 13.70 -20.10 -11.22
N ARG A 188 12.83 -19.67 -10.30
CA ARG A 188 11.68 -18.82 -10.58
C ARG A 188 12.09 -17.36 -10.44
N ARG A 189 12.14 -16.63 -11.55
CA ARG A 189 12.48 -15.20 -11.59
C ARG A 189 11.26 -14.35 -11.27
N PHE A 190 11.08 -14.01 -10.00
CA PHE A 190 9.86 -13.34 -9.53
C PHE A 190 9.68 -11.91 -10.04
N LYS A 191 10.76 -11.20 -10.33
CA LYS A 191 10.69 -9.85 -10.88
C LYS A 191 9.73 -9.78 -12.08
N GLY A 192 9.94 -10.61 -13.11
CA GLY A 192 9.09 -10.61 -14.31
C GLY A 192 7.63 -10.98 -14.03
N GLU A 193 7.38 -11.88 -13.07
CA GLU A 193 6.02 -12.27 -12.69
C GLU A 193 5.28 -11.18 -11.92
N VAL A 194 5.97 -10.50 -11.00
CA VAL A 194 5.43 -9.35 -10.27
C VAL A 194 5.10 -8.23 -11.26
N GLU A 195 6.03 -7.93 -12.18
CA GLU A 195 5.83 -6.91 -13.19
C GLU A 195 4.60 -7.20 -14.06
N TYR A 196 4.55 -8.41 -14.64
CA TYR A 196 3.45 -8.86 -15.48
C TYR A 196 2.13 -8.70 -14.71
N ASN A 197 2.01 -9.31 -13.53
CA ASN A 197 0.76 -9.30 -12.76
C ASN A 197 0.34 -7.89 -12.33
N GLN A 198 1.27 -7.04 -11.89
CA GLN A 198 0.94 -5.66 -11.53
C GLN A 198 0.48 -4.84 -12.73
N SER A 199 1.07 -5.04 -13.91
CA SER A 199 0.64 -4.34 -15.13
C SER A 199 -0.82 -4.67 -15.51
N PHE A 200 -1.27 -5.93 -15.35
CA PHE A 200 -2.68 -6.28 -15.56
C PHE A 200 -3.60 -5.64 -14.51
N ARG A 201 -3.13 -5.54 -13.27
CA ARG A 201 -3.90 -4.93 -12.18
C ARG A 201 -4.03 -3.42 -12.30
N PHE A 202 -3.09 -2.76 -12.97
CA PHE A 202 -3.14 -1.33 -13.19
C PHE A 202 -4.46 -0.89 -13.85
N PHE A 203 -5.07 -1.71 -14.71
CA PHE A 203 -6.33 -1.37 -15.41
C PHE A 203 -7.63 -1.70 -14.67
N ARG A 204 -7.59 -1.99 -13.36
CA ARG A 204 -8.81 -2.20 -12.55
C ARG A 204 -9.63 -0.91 -12.43
N PHE A 205 -10.94 -1.05 -12.15
CA PHE A 205 -11.87 0.08 -12.03
C PHE A 205 -11.38 1.21 -11.11
N GLY A 206 -10.75 0.88 -9.97
CA GLY A 206 -10.19 1.87 -9.03
C GLY A 206 -9.05 2.72 -9.59
N ASN A 207 -8.50 2.34 -10.75
CA ASN A 207 -7.34 2.94 -11.38
C ASN A 207 -7.65 3.52 -12.78
N ILE A 208 -8.87 3.37 -13.30
CA ILE A 208 -9.26 3.88 -14.65
C ILE A 208 -9.04 5.40 -14.76
N GLY A 209 -9.22 6.14 -13.66
CA GLY A 209 -8.95 7.59 -13.60
C GLY A 209 -7.47 7.97 -13.80
N MET A 210 -6.53 7.02 -13.66
CA MET A 210 -5.11 7.28 -13.88
C MET A 210 -4.74 7.40 -15.37
N GLY A 211 -5.55 6.83 -16.28
CA GLY A 211 -5.32 6.89 -17.72
C GLY A 211 -6.19 7.89 -18.50
N ALA A 212 -7.21 8.47 -17.87
CA ALA A 212 -8.19 9.33 -18.55
C ALA A 212 -8.30 10.73 -17.89
N GLY A 213 -8.69 11.74 -18.69
CA GLY A 213 -8.96 13.11 -18.23
C GLY A 213 -7.85 14.13 -18.56
N SER A 214 -8.09 15.41 -18.26
CA SER A 214 -7.10 16.48 -18.40
C SER A 214 -6.00 16.40 -17.33
N GLY A 215 -4.84 16.99 -17.62
CA GLY A 215 -3.71 17.14 -16.69
C GLY A 215 -4.00 18.08 -15.54
N ALA A 216 -4.56 19.25 -15.86
CA ALA A 216 -4.93 20.27 -14.89
C ALA A 216 -6.25 19.93 -14.18
N ARG A 217 -6.28 20.18 -12.86
CA ARG A 217 -7.48 20.20 -12.04
C ARG A 217 -7.81 21.66 -11.68
N ASP A 218 -9.08 21.96 -11.46
CA ASP A 218 -9.47 23.28 -10.95
C ASP A 218 -8.97 23.48 -9.50
N GLN A 219 -8.89 24.75 -9.10
CA GLN A 219 -8.36 25.15 -7.80
C GLN A 219 -9.15 24.56 -6.62
N GLY A 220 -10.49 24.53 -6.69
CA GLY A 220 -11.33 24.01 -5.62
C GLY A 220 -11.10 22.52 -5.38
N THR A 221 -11.01 21.77 -6.47
CA THR A 221 -10.67 20.35 -6.44
C THR A 221 -9.26 20.08 -5.88
N ASN A 222 -8.28 20.94 -6.16
CA ASN A 222 -6.95 20.84 -5.57
C ASN A 222 -6.96 21.10 -4.06
N VAL A 223 -7.72 22.10 -3.60
CA VAL A 223 -7.93 22.37 -2.17
C VAL A 223 -8.55 21.17 -1.47
N GLU A 224 -9.59 20.56 -2.06
CA GLU A 224 -10.21 19.36 -1.51
C GLU A 224 -9.20 18.20 -1.40
N THR A 225 -8.40 18.00 -2.44
CA THR A 225 -7.35 16.97 -2.46
C THR A 225 -6.29 17.21 -1.38
N ALA A 226 -5.82 18.45 -1.23
CA ALA A 226 -4.86 18.83 -0.19
C ALA A 226 -5.44 18.57 1.21
N ASN A 227 -6.69 18.98 1.45
CA ASN A 227 -7.38 18.74 2.71
C ASN A 227 -7.55 17.25 3.00
N GLN A 228 -7.88 16.43 1.99
CA GLN A 228 -7.98 14.98 2.15
C GLN A 228 -6.62 14.35 2.48
N LEU A 229 -5.55 14.76 1.80
CA LEU A 229 -4.20 14.30 2.10
C LEU A 229 -3.80 14.64 3.53
N MET A 230 -4.02 15.88 3.97
CA MET A 230 -3.73 16.27 5.35
C MET A 230 -4.51 15.42 6.36
N ARG A 231 -5.82 15.21 6.15
CA ARG A 231 -6.64 14.35 7.03
C ARG A 231 -6.10 12.92 7.10
N ASN A 232 -5.75 12.33 5.97
CA ASN A 232 -5.19 10.98 5.91
C ASN A 232 -3.86 10.91 6.68
N LEU A 233 -2.94 11.83 6.38
CA LEU A 233 -1.58 11.82 6.91
C LEU A 233 -1.51 12.20 8.40
N SER A 234 -2.40 13.08 8.89
CA SER A 234 -2.57 13.32 10.32
C SER A 234 -2.99 12.07 11.08
N GLY A 235 -3.70 11.15 10.43
CA GLY A 235 -4.05 9.83 10.96
C GLY A 235 -3.03 8.73 10.65
N LYS A 236 -1.82 9.07 10.18
CA LYS A 236 -0.77 8.12 9.78
C LYS A 236 -1.21 7.16 8.66
N ARG A 237 -2.16 7.60 7.81
CA ARG A 237 -2.65 6.86 6.64
C ARG A 237 -1.89 7.25 5.38
N LEU A 238 -0.95 6.40 4.98
CA LEU A 238 -0.20 6.49 3.74
C LEU A 238 -1.17 6.50 2.56
N THR A 239 -0.95 7.44 1.64
CA THR A 239 -1.85 7.71 0.52
C THR A 239 -1.05 7.69 -0.77
N LEU A 240 -1.49 6.94 -1.78
CA LEU A 240 -0.89 7.02 -3.11
C LEU A 240 -1.51 8.21 -3.84
N ILE A 241 -0.65 8.97 -4.51
CA ILE A 241 -1.05 10.09 -5.34
C ILE A 241 -0.45 9.97 -6.73
N ASN A 242 -1.28 10.17 -7.74
CA ASN A 242 -0.84 10.37 -9.11
C ASN A 242 -0.64 11.87 -9.36
N LEU A 243 0.57 12.24 -9.71
CA LEU A 243 1.00 13.60 -10.08
C LEU A 243 1.00 13.70 -11.60
N ARG A 244 0.24 14.63 -12.14
CA ARG A 244 -0.02 14.75 -13.58
C ARG A 244 0.29 16.15 -14.07
N VAL A 245 1.23 16.28 -15.00
CA VAL A 245 1.43 17.53 -15.76
C VAL A 245 0.44 17.55 -16.93
N ASP A 246 0.40 16.45 -17.67
CA ASP A 246 -0.45 16.22 -18.84
C ASP A 246 -0.81 14.73 -18.94
N GLN A 247 -1.50 14.32 -20.01
CA GLN A 247 -1.94 12.91 -20.17
C GLN A 247 -0.78 11.91 -20.30
N THR A 248 0.36 12.35 -20.83
CA THR A 248 1.54 11.52 -21.10
C THR A 248 2.61 11.64 -20.02
N THR A 249 2.64 12.76 -19.29
CA THR A 249 3.60 13.05 -18.23
C THR A 249 2.95 12.89 -16.86
N GLN A 250 3.09 11.68 -16.30
CA GLN A 250 2.48 11.30 -15.02
C GLN A 250 3.45 10.50 -14.15
N HIS A 251 3.31 10.62 -12.84
CA HIS A 251 4.12 9.84 -11.89
C HIS A 251 3.34 9.55 -10.61
N VAL A 252 3.44 8.32 -10.10
CA VAL A 252 2.77 7.91 -8.86
C VAL A 252 3.78 7.88 -7.72
N VAL A 253 3.44 8.55 -6.63
CA VAL A 253 4.23 8.58 -5.39
C VAL A 253 3.36 8.21 -4.19
N MET A 254 3.99 7.86 -3.07
CA MET A 254 3.29 7.59 -1.81
C MET A 254 3.56 8.72 -0.82
N ALA A 255 2.52 9.46 -0.41
CA ALA A 255 2.62 10.47 0.63
C ALA A 255 2.73 9.84 2.02
N LYS A 256 3.70 10.33 2.82
CA LYS A 256 4.08 9.81 4.13
C LYS A 256 3.73 10.74 5.29
N SER A 257 3.98 12.03 5.12
CA SER A 257 3.73 13.06 6.13
C SER A 257 3.57 14.42 5.46
N PHE A 258 3.25 15.45 6.25
CA PHE A 258 3.25 16.82 5.77
C PHE A 258 3.70 17.79 6.85
N THR A 259 4.22 18.94 6.42
CA THR A 259 4.49 20.10 7.26
C THR A 259 3.85 21.34 6.63
N LYS A 260 3.59 22.34 7.47
CA LYS A 260 3.09 23.64 7.04
C LYS A 260 4.09 24.70 7.50
N ASP A 261 4.55 25.54 6.58
CA ASP A 261 5.45 26.63 6.94
C ASP A 261 4.70 27.88 7.41
N ALA A 262 5.45 28.92 7.78
CA ALA A 262 4.90 30.18 8.28
C ALA A 262 4.04 30.93 7.24
N SER A 263 4.30 30.74 5.95
CA SER A 263 3.49 31.31 4.86
C SER A 263 2.23 30.49 4.55
N GLY A 264 2.10 29.34 5.21
CA GLY A 264 0.99 28.43 5.05
C GLY A 264 1.15 27.44 3.89
N VAL A 265 2.27 27.47 3.17
CA VAL A 265 2.62 26.48 2.16
C VAL A 265 2.74 25.12 2.82
N ILE A 266 2.13 24.12 2.18
CA ILE A 266 2.07 22.75 2.69
C ILE A 266 3.06 21.92 1.91
N ARG A 267 4.00 21.29 2.62
CA ARG A 267 4.97 20.37 2.03
C ARG A 267 4.63 18.95 2.45
N PHE A 268 4.24 18.13 1.49
CA PHE A 268 4.07 16.70 1.66
C PHE A 268 5.40 16.00 1.41
N THR A 269 5.83 15.17 2.37
CA THR A 269 6.96 14.25 2.21
C THR A 269 6.44 12.99 1.52
N VAL A 270 7.07 12.59 0.43
CA VAL A 270 6.62 11.46 -0.40
C VAL A 270 7.76 10.49 -0.70
N TYR A 271 7.45 9.20 -0.77
CA TYR A 271 8.33 8.21 -1.40
C TYR A 271 8.16 8.27 -2.93
N ASP A 272 9.29 8.37 -3.63
CA ASP A 272 9.39 8.35 -5.08
C ASP A 272 10.18 7.11 -5.53
N SER A 273 9.55 6.23 -6.32
CA SER A 273 10.19 5.02 -6.83
C SER A 273 11.37 5.28 -7.77
N ASN A 274 11.49 6.47 -8.36
CA ASN A 274 12.65 6.88 -9.16
C ASN A 274 13.83 7.30 -8.29
N GLN A 275 13.58 7.65 -7.02
CA GLN A 275 14.59 8.06 -6.05
C GLN A 275 14.39 7.33 -4.70
N PRO A 276 14.40 5.99 -4.70
CA PRO A 276 13.93 5.19 -3.58
C PRO A 276 14.78 5.32 -2.30
N VAL A 277 16.00 5.84 -2.40
CA VAL A 277 16.94 6.03 -1.27
C VAL A 277 16.64 7.27 -0.44
N ARG A 278 15.75 8.16 -0.89
CA ARG A 278 15.43 9.40 -0.18
C ARG A 278 14.00 9.85 -0.44
N ASP A 279 13.39 10.49 0.54
CA ASP A 279 12.07 11.07 0.34
C ASP A 279 12.15 12.35 -0.52
N GLN A 280 11.10 12.58 -1.30
CA GLN A 280 10.90 13.76 -2.14
C GLN A 280 9.80 14.64 -1.56
N SER A 281 9.56 15.79 -2.19
CA SER A 281 8.49 16.69 -1.77
C SER A 281 7.49 17.04 -2.86
N VAL A 282 6.23 17.07 -2.46
CA VAL A 282 5.12 17.67 -3.21
C VAL A 282 4.65 18.87 -2.40
N ILE A 283 4.47 20.00 -3.06
CA ILE A 283 4.13 21.28 -2.46
C ILE A 283 2.71 21.63 -2.86
N PHE A 284 1.91 22.09 -1.91
CA PHE A 284 0.65 22.78 -2.17
C PHE A 284 0.78 24.23 -1.70
N ASP A 285 0.64 25.16 -2.64
CA ASP A 285 0.65 26.59 -2.36
C ASP A 285 -0.80 27.07 -2.15
N PRO A 286 -1.17 27.53 -0.94
CA PRO A 286 -2.53 27.99 -0.65
C PRO A 286 -2.92 29.27 -1.39
N THR A 287 -1.95 30.07 -1.86
CA THR A 287 -2.20 31.33 -2.57
C THR A 287 -2.68 31.06 -3.99
N SER A 288 -1.94 30.24 -4.72
CA SER A 288 -2.31 29.83 -6.08
C SER A 288 -3.33 28.68 -6.10
N GLN A 289 -3.48 27.96 -4.99
CA GLN A 289 -4.30 26.75 -4.85
C GLN A 289 -3.86 25.64 -5.82
N GLN A 290 -2.55 25.51 -6.01
CA GLN A 290 -1.95 24.57 -6.96
C GLN A 290 -0.93 23.66 -6.28
N PHE A 291 -0.75 22.48 -6.87
CA PHE A 291 0.31 21.55 -6.51
C PHE A 291 1.54 21.71 -7.40
N TYR A 292 2.71 21.46 -6.83
CA TYR A 292 4.01 21.48 -7.50
C TYR A 292 4.87 20.33 -6.99
N ALA A 293 5.70 19.73 -7.83
CA ALA A 293 6.61 18.65 -7.42
C ALA A 293 7.93 18.68 -8.22
N PRO A 294 8.71 19.77 -8.12
CA PRO A 294 9.91 19.94 -8.94
C PRO A 294 10.97 18.88 -8.70
N THR A 295 11.07 18.33 -7.48
CA THR A 295 12.06 17.27 -7.18
C THR A 295 11.62 15.88 -7.63
N VAL A 296 10.35 15.71 -8.03
CA VAL A 296 9.78 14.45 -8.50
C VAL A 296 9.69 14.43 -10.03
N LEU A 297 9.13 15.49 -10.63
CA LEU A 297 8.86 15.57 -12.06
C LEU A 297 9.85 16.45 -12.83
N GLY A 298 10.81 17.10 -12.15
CA GLY A 298 11.78 17.98 -12.80
C GLY A 298 11.16 19.26 -13.40
N THR A 299 9.96 19.65 -12.99
CA THR A 299 9.22 20.80 -13.53
C THR A 299 8.58 21.64 -12.43
N ASN A 300 8.51 22.95 -12.67
CA ASN A 300 7.80 23.92 -11.83
C ASN A 300 6.36 24.16 -12.30
N ALA A 301 5.87 23.38 -13.27
CA ALA A 301 4.48 23.46 -13.72
C ALA A 301 3.52 23.06 -12.59
N ALA A 302 2.35 23.70 -12.57
CA ALA A 302 1.24 23.28 -11.72
C ALA A 302 0.78 21.87 -12.12
N LEU A 303 0.45 21.06 -11.12
CA LEU A 303 0.11 19.64 -11.30
C LEU A 303 -1.35 19.38 -10.97
N GLY A 304 -1.98 18.49 -11.73
CA GLY A 304 -3.11 17.74 -11.24
C GLY A 304 -2.62 16.66 -10.27
N THR A 305 -3.14 16.68 -9.05
CA THR A 305 -2.84 15.66 -8.04
C THR A 305 -4.09 14.84 -7.79
N PHE A 306 -4.01 13.51 -7.89
CA PHE A 306 -5.15 12.60 -7.72
C PHE A 306 -4.84 11.56 -6.67
N ILE A 307 -5.71 11.37 -5.68
CA ILE A 307 -5.60 10.26 -4.73
C ILE A 307 -6.04 8.97 -5.43
N VAL A 308 -5.24 7.92 -5.33
CA VAL A 308 -5.45 6.67 -6.07
C VAL A 308 -5.25 5.45 -5.18
N SER A 309 -5.88 4.34 -5.57
CA SER A 309 -5.72 3.02 -4.93
C SER A 309 -5.93 3.02 -3.41
N GLU A 310 -6.91 3.78 -2.92
CA GLU A 310 -7.29 3.82 -1.50
C GLU A 310 -7.96 2.52 -1.04
N ASP A 311 -8.60 1.81 -1.97
CA ASP A 311 -9.28 0.53 -1.77
C ASP A 311 -8.34 -0.56 -1.24
N GLU A 312 -7.05 -0.50 -1.58
CA GLU A 312 -6.06 -1.49 -1.14
C GLU A 312 -5.75 -1.40 0.37
N ARG A 313 -6.02 -0.26 1.01
CA ARG A 313 -5.70 -0.04 2.43
C ARG A 313 -6.47 -0.98 3.35
N GLY A 314 -7.72 -1.26 3.03
CA GLY A 314 -8.59 -2.10 3.85
C GLY A 314 -8.01 -3.51 4.06
N ASP A 315 -7.31 -4.04 3.06
CA ASP A 315 -6.66 -5.35 3.16
C ASP A 315 -5.49 -5.33 4.17
N PHE A 316 -4.71 -4.25 4.18
CA PHE A 316 -3.60 -4.07 5.12
C PHE A 316 -4.10 -3.84 6.55
N GLU A 317 -5.16 -3.06 6.72
CA GLU A 317 -5.78 -2.81 8.02
C GLU A 317 -6.32 -4.10 8.65
N ARG A 318 -6.95 -4.98 7.86
CA ARG A 318 -7.39 -6.30 8.33
C ARG A 318 -6.21 -7.18 8.76
N ALA A 319 -5.12 -7.19 7.99
CA ALA A 319 -3.91 -7.93 8.34
C ALA A 319 -3.27 -7.44 9.65
N LEU A 320 -3.16 -6.12 9.81
CA LEU A 320 -2.66 -5.48 11.04
C LEU A 320 -3.53 -5.83 12.25
N LEU A 321 -4.84 -5.71 12.10
CA LEU A 321 -5.78 -6.02 13.18
C LEU A 321 -5.69 -7.49 13.59
N LYS A 322 -5.71 -8.41 12.62
CA LYS A 322 -5.56 -9.85 12.86
C LYS A 322 -4.24 -10.15 13.58
N HIS A 323 -3.15 -9.54 13.15
CA HIS A 323 -1.83 -9.72 13.76
C HIS A 323 -1.82 -9.28 15.23
N TYR A 324 -2.19 -8.04 15.54
CA TYR A 324 -2.11 -7.55 16.92
C TYR A 324 -3.14 -8.18 17.85
N GLN A 325 -4.32 -8.56 17.34
CA GLN A 325 -5.27 -9.39 18.09
C GLN A 325 -4.67 -10.74 18.48
N ALA A 326 -3.90 -11.38 17.58
CA ALA A 326 -3.21 -12.64 17.89
C ALA A 326 -2.10 -12.43 18.93
N VAL A 327 -1.34 -11.33 18.86
CA VAL A 327 -0.27 -11.01 19.83
C VAL A 327 -0.83 -10.74 21.24
N CYS A 328 -2.07 -10.24 21.35
CA CYS A 328 -2.68 -9.92 22.64
C CYS A 328 -3.43 -11.07 23.34
N LYS A 329 -3.66 -12.18 22.63
CA LYS A 329 -4.17 -13.42 23.22
C LYS A 329 -3.09 -14.15 24.01
#